data_AF-A0A3D8LGJ0-F1
#
_entry.id   AF-A0A3D8LGJ0-F1
#
_cell.length_a   1.000
_cell.length_b   1.000
_cell.length_c   1.000
_cell.angle_alpha   90.00
_cell.angle_beta   90.00
_cell.angle_gamma   90.00
#
_symmetry.space_group_name_H-M   'P 1'
#
loop_
_entity.id
_entity.type
_entity.pdbx_description
1 polymer ?
#
loop_
_entity_poly.entity_id
_entity_poly.type
_entity_poly.pdbx_seq_one_letter_code
_entity_poly.pdbx_strand_id
1 'polypeptide(L)'
;MNELTNFYEKLSGCDFIALTPINEGRFYCRFYLNGLYLDRMFITDVSLQEELLLLSVDDEMIDEDSITRLKNKYAKLVTATDGEGAFESAESNQ
;
A
#
# COMPACT_ATOMS: atom_id res chain seq x y z
N MET A 1 -2.39 -9.64 12.10
CA MET A 1 -2.52 -9.09 10.74
C MET A 1 -1.20 -8.40 10.40
N ASN A 2 -0.62 -8.66 9.24
CA ASN A 2 0.68 -8.08 8.84
C ASN A 2 0.53 -6.57 8.59
N GLU A 3 1.57 -5.78 8.85
CA GLU A 3 1.63 -4.34 8.58
C GLU A 3 1.19 -4.03 7.14
N LEU A 4 1.72 -4.78 6.17
CA LEU A 4 1.38 -4.59 4.76
C LEU A 4 -0.12 -4.79 4.47
N THR A 5 -0.75 -5.79 5.11
CA THR A 5 -2.19 -6.03 4.97
C THR A 5 -2.99 -4.86 5.54
N ASN A 6 -2.64 -4.38 6.74
CA ASN A 6 -3.30 -3.22 7.35
C ASN A 6 -3.11 -1.95 6.51
N PHE A 7 -1.92 -1.77 5.94
CA PHE A 7 -1.64 -0.65 5.05
C PHE A 7 -2.51 -0.72 3.80
N TYR A 8 -2.60 -1.89 3.16
CA TYR A 8 -3.41 -2.08 1.96
C TYR A 8 -4.90 -1.84 2.20
N GLU A 9 -5.44 -2.29 3.33
CA GLU A 9 -6.83 -2.02 3.71
C GLU A 9 -7.10 -0.51 3.80
N LYS A 10 -6.22 0.24 4.46
CA LYS A 10 -6.35 1.71 4.56
C LYS A 10 -6.16 2.39 3.20
N LEU A 11 -5.18 1.93 2.41
CA LEU A 11 -4.91 2.41 1.07
C LEU A 11 -6.14 2.24 0.17
N SER A 12 -6.86 1.12 0.26
CA SER A 12 -8.04 0.84 -0.56
C SER A 12 -9.15 1.88 -0.39
N GLY A 13 -9.27 2.45 0.82
CA GLY A 13 -10.30 3.43 1.19
C GLY A 13 -9.91 4.90 1.03
N CYS A 14 -8.69 5.23 0.62
CA CYS A 14 -8.20 6.62 0.52
C CYS A 14 -7.98 7.07 -0.93
N ASP A 15 -7.96 8.37 -1.16
CA ASP A 15 -7.54 9.03 -2.42
C ASP A 15 -6.30 9.91 -2.23
N PHE A 16 -5.88 10.13 -0.98
CA PHE A 16 -4.74 10.96 -0.65
C PHE A 16 -4.04 10.47 0.62
N ILE A 17 -2.71 10.56 0.63
CA ILE A 17 -1.90 10.28 1.82
C ILE A 17 -0.97 11.47 2.10
N ALA A 18 -0.93 11.91 3.35
CA ALA A 18 0.11 12.81 3.85
C ALA A 18 1.12 12.03 4.68
N LEU A 19 2.39 12.09 4.32
CA LEU A 19 3.51 11.61 5.11
C LEU A 19 3.82 12.65 6.18
N THR A 20 3.82 12.26 7.45
CA THR A 20 4.07 13.20 8.55
C THR A 20 5.33 12.79 9.30
N PRO A 21 6.42 13.56 9.20
CA PRO A 21 7.67 13.23 9.86
C PRO A 21 7.52 13.28 11.38
N ILE A 22 8.20 12.35 12.05
CA ILE A 22 8.26 12.28 13.52
C ILE A 22 9.66 12.67 13.98
N ASN A 23 10.68 12.10 13.34
CA ASN A 23 12.10 12.36 13.54
C ASN A 23 12.89 11.84 12.33
N GLU A 24 14.23 11.93 12.36
CA GLU A 24 15.10 11.51 11.26
C GLU A 24 14.79 10.07 10.82
N GLY A 25 14.31 9.92 9.57
CA GLY A 25 14.01 8.64 8.96
C GLY A 25 12.74 7.95 9.46
N ARG A 26 11.84 8.63 10.19
CA ARG A 26 10.54 8.07 10.56
C ARG A 26 9.40 9.02 10.29
N PHE A 27 8.33 8.46 9.74
CA PHE A 27 7.08 9.16 9.51
C PHE A 27 5.89 8.24 9.80
N TYR A 28 4.71 8.83 9.94
CA TYR A 28 3.45 8.09 9.86
C TYR A 28 2.63 8.61 8.68
N CYS A 29 1.82 7.74 8.09
CA CYS A 29 0.88 8.10 7.05
C CYS A 29 -0.42 8.60 7.68
N ARG A 30 -1.01 9.65 7.10
CA ARG A 30 -2.41 10.04 7.32
C ARG A 30 -3.18 9.82 6.03
N PHE A 31 -4.28 9.09 6.13
CA PHE A 31 -5.12 8.71 4.99
C PHE A 31 -6.32 9.64 4.90
N TYR A 32 -6.65 10.07 3.69
CA TYR A 32 -7.78 10.96 3.43
C TYR A 32 -8.64 10.42 2.28
N LEU A 33 -9.92 10.78 2.31
CA LEU A 33 -10.88 10.54 1.23
C LEU A 33 -11.73 11.78 1.03
N ASN A 34 -11.73 12.35 -0.17
CA ASN A 34 -12.44 13.58 -0.52
C ASN A 34 -12.14 14.73 0.48
N GLY A 35 -10.87 14.84 0.91
CA GLY A 35 -10.41 15.83 1.89
C GLY A 35 -10.76 15.52 3.35
N LEU A 36 -11.47 14.42 3.64
CA LEU A 36 -11.79 14.00 5.00
C LEU A 36 -10.71 13.06 5.53
N TYR A 37 -10.24 13.33 6.75
CA TYR A 37 -9.31 12.44 7.45
C TYR A 37 -10.00 11.12 7.80
N LEU A 38 -9.37 10.01 7.44
CA LEU A 38 -9.86 8.66 7.74
C LEU A 38 -9.13 8.06 8.94
N ASP A 39 -7.81 7.94 8.83
CA ASP A 39 -7.00 7.26 9.84
C ASP A 39 -5.51 7.62 9.68
N ARG A 40 -4.68 7.10 10.59
CA ARG A 40 -3.23 7.16 10.54
C ARG A 40 -2.59 5.79 10.73
N MET A 41 -1.37 5.64 10.24
CA MET A 41 -0.59 4.42 10.44
C MET A 41 0.90 4.74 10.51
N PHE A 42 1.57 4.22 11.54
CA PHE A 42 3.03 4.20 11.56
C PHE A 42 3.51 3.12 10.61
N ILE A 43 4.44 3.48 9.74
CA ILE A 43 5.09 2.55 8.84
C ILE A 43 6.44 2.20 9.44
N THR A 44 6.68 0.92 9.69
CA THR A 44 7.96 0.38 10.19
C THR A 44 8.69 -0.44 9.13
N ASP A 45 8.01 -0.92 8.11
CA ASP A 45 8.64 -1.59 6.98
C ASP A 45 9.46 -0.60 6.12
N VAL A 46 10.77 -0.83 6.01
CA VAL A 46 11.70 0.07 5.31
C VAL A 46 11.42 0.12 3.81
N SER A 47 11.06 -1.01 3.20
CA SER A 47 10.81 -1.07 1.76
C SER A 47 9.56 -0.26 1.40
N LEU A 48 8.52 -0.34 2.23
CA LEU A 48 7.31 0.46 2.10
C LEU A 48 7.60 1.94 2.35
N GLN A 49 8.46 2.27 3.33
CA GLN A 49 8.84 3.67 3.56
C GLN A 49 9.53 4.29 2.34
N GLU A 50 10.52 3.59 1.77
CA GLU A 50 11.24 4.06 0.58
C GLU A 50 10.31 4.25 -0.62
N GLU A 51 9.37 3.33 -0.82
CA GLU A 51 8.37 3.45 -1.88
C GLU A 51 7.45 4.65 -1.69
N LEU A 52 6.98 4.91 -0.46
CA LEU A 52 6.12 6.06 -0.18
C LEU A 52 6.86 7.38 -0.37
N LEU A 53 8.13 7.46 0.04
CA LEU A 53 8.98 8.63 -0.19
C LEU A 53 9.26 8.87 -1.69
N LEU A 54 9.42 7.80 -2.48
CA LEU A 54 9.59 7.92 -3.93
C LEU A 54 8.34 8.47 -4.63
N LEU A 55 7.16 8.20 -4.07
CA LEU A 55 5.87 8.62 -4.61
C LEU A 55 5.39 9.95 -4.05
N SER A 56 5.99 10.48 -2.99
CA SER A 56 5.61 11.78 -2.45
C SER A 56 6.03 12.90 -3.40
N VAL A 57 5.06 13.74 -3.76
CA VAL A 57 5.23 15.04 -4.41
C VAL A 57 5.34 16.11 -3.31
N ASP A 58 6.15 17.15 -3.55
CA ASP A 58 6.37 18.26 -2.62
C ASP A 58 6.70 17.78 -1.19
N ASP A 59 7.64 16.83 -1.12
CA ASP A 59 8.26 16.24 0.07
C ASP A 59 7.36 15.49 1.07
N GLU A 60 6.02 15.56 1.00
CA GLU A 60 5.17 14.93 2.03
C GLU A 60 3.77 14.46 1.54
N MET A 61 3.44 14.58 0.26
CA MET A 61 2.07 14.32 -0.24
C MET A 61 2.02 13.28 -1.34
N ILE A 62 1.12 12.31 -1.23
CA ILE A 62 0.86 11.30 -2.27
C ILE A 62 -0.54 11.53 -2.81
N ASP A 63 -0.62 11.89 -4.09
CA ASP A 63 -1.84 12.24 -4.81
C ASP A 63 -2.64 11.02 -5.29
N GLU A 64 -3.85 11.27 -5.78
CA GLU A 64 -4.79 10.24 -6.23
C GLU A 64 -4.21 9.34 -7.33
N ASP A 65 -3.42 9.90 -8.25
CA ASP A 65 -2.76 9.15 -9.32
C ASP A 65 -1.73 8.16 -8.75
N SER A 66 -0.93 8.60 -7.79
CA SER A 66 0.07 7.78 -7.11
C SER A 66 -0.57 6.73 -6.21
N ILE A 67 -1.66 7.08 -5.51
CA ILE A 67 -2.48 6.14 -4.75
C ILE A 67 -3.06 5.06 -5.67
N THR A 68 -3.56 5.43 -6.84
CA THR A 68 -4.09 4.48 -7.82
C THR A 68 -3.02 3.52 -8.32
N ARG A 69 -1.79 4.00 -8.55
CA ARG A 69 -0.64 3.14 -8.89
C ARG A 69 -0.29 2.18 -7.76
N LEU A 70 -0.27 2.63 -6.51
CA LEU A 70 -0.04 1.79 -5.34
C LEU A 70 -1.11 0.70 -5.21
N LYS A 71 -2.40 1.07 -5.32
CA LYS A 71 -3.53 0.12 -5.28
C LYS A 71 -3.36 -0.98 -6.32
N ASN A 72 -3.03 -0.61 -7.55
CA ASN A 72 -2.81 -1.56 -8.65
C ASN A 72 -1.58 -2.46 -8.41
N LYS A 73 -0.51 -1.93 -7.82
CA LYS A 73 0.69 -2.71 -7.48
C LYS A 73 0.38 -3.77 -6.43
N TYR A 74 -0.27 -3.39 -5.33
CA TYR A 74 -0.57 -4.31 -4.24
C TYR A 74 -1.71 -5.27 -4.56
N ALA A 75 -2.70 -4.88 -5.37
CA ALA A 75 -3.73 -5.80 -5.85
C ALA A 75 -3.13 -7.01 -6.57
N LYS A 76 -2.12 -6.78 -7.42
CA LYS A 76 -1.40 -7.87 -8.12
C LYS A 76 -0.65 -8.79 -7.16
N LEU A 77 -0.08 -8.24 -6.08
CA LEU A 77 0.63 -9.03 -5.07
C LEU A 77 -0.33 -9.90 -4.26
N VAL A 78 -1.48 -9.36 -3.84
CA VAL A 78 -2.51 -10.14 -3.14
C VAL A 78 -3.02 -11.28 -4.02
N THR A 79 -3.37 -11.01 -5.29
CA THR A 79 -3.82 -12.07 -6.22
C THR A 79 -2.75 -13.11 -6.54
N ALA A 80 -1.47 -12.77 -6.46
CA ALA A 80 -0.37 -13.72 -6.64
C ALA A 80 -0.17 -14.61 -5.39
N THR A 81 -0.51 -14.11 -4.20
CA THR A 81 -0.35 -14.83 -2.94
C THR A 81 -1.52 -15.78 -2.67
N ASP A 82 -2.73 -15.45 -3.16
CA ASP A 82 -3.88 -16.36 -3.20
C ASP A 82 -3.78 -17.44 -4.31
N GLY A 83 -2.73 -17.36 -5.15
CA GLY A 83 -2.48 -18.27 -6.28
C GLY A 83 -1.61 -19.49 -5.99
N GLU A 84 -1.07 -19.64 -4.77
CA GLU A 84 -0.35 -20.86 -4.35
C GLU A 84 -1.33 -21.88 -3.75
N GLY A 85 -2.23 -22.40 -4.60
CA GLY A 85 -3.25 -23.35 -4.18
C GLY A 85 -4.08 -23.95 -5.31
N ALA A 86 -3.51 -24.19 -6.48
CA ALA A 86 -4.14 -25.03 -7.52
C ALA A 86 -3.08 -25.63 -8.45
N PHE A 87 -2.33 -26.61 -7.95
CA PHE A 87 -1.69 -27.59 -8.82
C PHE A 87 -2.26 -28.97 -8.47
N GLU A 88 -3.49 -29.20 -8.90
CA GLU A 88 -4.01 -30.55 -9.09
C GLU A 88 -4.48 -30.73 -10.54
N SER A 89 -3.74 -31.62 -11.20
CA SER A 89 -4.23 -32.59 -12.18
C SER A 89 -4.62 -32.09 -13.57
N ALA A 90 -3.67 -32.24 -14.49
CA ALA A 90 -3.99 -32.73 -15.82
C ALA A 90 -3.01 -33.85 -16.20
N GLU A 91 -3.19 -35.02 -15.59
CA GLU A 91 -2.92 -36.25 -16.34
C GLU A 91 -4.04 -36.40 -17.36
N SER A 92 -3.70 -36.39 -18.65
CA SER A 92 -4.40 -37.21 -19.62
C SER A 92 -3.46 -37.54 -20.77
N ASN A 93 -3.04 -38.80 -20.76
CA ASN A 93 -2.51 -39.56 -21.88
C ASN A 93 -3.33 -39.31 -23.16
N GLN A 94 -2.64 -39.02 -24.26
CA GLN A 94 -2.71 -39.82 -25.49
C GLN A 94 -1.54 -39.52 -26.42
#